data_AF-A0A378K2C0-F1
#
_entry.id   AF-A0A378K2C0-F1
#
_cell.length_a   1.000
_cell.length_b   1.000
_cell.length_c   1.000
_cell.angle_alpha   90.00
_cell.angle_beta   90.00
_cell.angle_gamma   90.00
#
_symmetry.space_group_name_H-M   'P 1'
#
loop_
_entity.id
_entity.type
_entity.pdbx_description
1 polymer ?
#
loop_
_entity_poly.entity_id
_entity_poly.type
_entity_poly.pdbx_seq_one_letter_code
_entity_poly.pdbx_strand_id
1 'polypeptide(L)'
;MWVHGDISAGNLLVKNGKLCAVIDFGQLSVGDPACDLAITWTLFAGDSRKIFREMLALDKGTWFRGQAWALWKALIVAAGIVNTNAMELQKSCRIINELFLTEL
;
A
#
# COMPACT_ATOMS: atom_id res chain seq x y z
N MET A 1 -12.35 7.20 10.48
CA MET A 1 -12.62 7.87 9.18
C MET A 1 -13.14 6.83 8.21
N TRP A 2 -13.80 7.20 7.10
CA TRP A 2 -14.08 6.24 6.03
C TRP A 2 -12.79 5.81 5.36
N VAL A 3 -12.64 4.52 5.08
CA VAL A 3 -11.49 3.93 4.40
C VAL A 3 -11.96 3.04 3.27
N HIS A 4 -11.22 3.02 2.17
CA HIS A 4 -11.48 2.09 1.07
C HIS A 4 -11.26 0.65 1.50
N GLY A 5 -10.23 0.39 2.32
CA GLY A 5 -9.92 -0.91 2.90
C GLY A 5 -9.15 -1.86 1.98
N ASP A 6 -9.17 -1.61 0.66
CA ASP A 6 -8.39 -2.37 -0.32
C ASP A 6 -7.89 -1.51 -1.49
N ILE A 7 -7.29 -0.37 -1.16
CA ILE A 7 -6.63 0.43 -2.18
C ILE A 7 -5.39 -0.32 -2.72
N SER A 8 -5.40 -0.59 -4.02
CA SER A 8 -4.35 -1.35 -4.71
C SER A 8 -4.26 -0.90 -6.16
N ALA A 9 -3.14 -1.19 -6.84
CA ALA A 9 -2.94 -0.80 -8.23
C ALA A 9 -4.03 -1.35 -9.18
N GLY A 10 -4.55 -2.55 -8.89
CA GLY A 10 -5.64 -3.16 -9.68
C GLY A 10 -6.97 -2.41 -9.56
N ASN A 11 -7.15 -1.62 -8.50
CA ASN A 11 -8.37 -0.88 -8.21
C ASN A 11 -8.31 0.59 -8.67
N LEU A 12 -7.24 0.99 -9.37
CA LEU A 12 -7.04 2.35 -9.90
C LEU A 12 -7.17 2.36 -11.42
N LEU A 13 -8.18 3.04 -11.95
CA LEU A 13 -8.36 3.19 -13.40
C LEU A 13 -7.68 4.48 -13.87
N VAL A 14 -6.82 4.36 -14.88
CA VAL A 14 -6.04 5.46 -15.45
C VAL A 14 -6.40 5.65 -16.92
N LYS A 15 -6.66 6.89 -17.32
CA LYS A 15 -6.88 7.28 -18.72
C LYS A 15 -5.97 8.46 -19.06
N ASN A 16 -5.19 8.33 -20.13
CA ASN A 16 -4.24 9.35 -20.58
C ASN A 16 -3.27 9.81 -19.47
N GLY A 17 -2.74 8.86 -18.69
CA GLY A 17 -1.81 9.15 -17.58
C GLY A 17 -2.44 9.81 -16.35
N LYS A 18 -3.78 9.93 -16.29
CA LYS A 18 -4.50 10.49 -15.13
C LYS A 18 -5.42 9.46 -14.50
N LEU A 19 -5.45 9.41 -13.17
CA LEU A 19 -6.44 8.64 -12.42
C LEU A 19 -7.85 9.16 -12.77
N CYS A 20 -8.74 8.29 -13.22
CA CYS A 20 -10.11 8.64 -13.61
C CYS A 20 -11.18 7.95 -12.76
N ALA A 21 -10.87 6.81 -12.13
CA ALA A 21 -11.78 6.15 -11.20
C ALA A 21 -11.03 5.27 -10.21
N VAL A 22 -11.70 5.01 -9.08
CA VAL A 22 -11.33 4.01 -8.07
C VAL A 22 -12.50 3.03 -7.99
N ILE A 23 -12.21 1.73 -7.90
CA ILE A 23 -13.22 0.66 -7.89
C ILE A 23 -13.00 -0.29 -6.71
N ASP A 24 -13.91 -1.25 -6.55
CA ASP A 24 -13.83 -2.31 -5.53
C ASP A 24 -13.92 -1.80 -4.07
N PHE A 25 -15.05 -1.15 -3.77
CA PHE A 25 -15.37 -0.67 -2.41
C PHE A 25 -15.94 -1.78 -1.50
N GLY A 26 -15.69 -3.06 -1.80
CA GLY A 26 -16.21 -4.18 -1.00
C GLY A 26 -15.68 -4.25 0.44
N GLN A 27 -14.60 -3.53 0.74
CA GLN A 27 -13.99 -3.40 2.08
C GLN A 27 -14.21 -2.01 2.70
N LEU A 28 -15.08 -1.18 2.10
CA LEU A 28 -15.39 0.15 2.60
C LEU A 28 -15.94 0.08 4.03
N SER A 29 -15.27 0.77 4.94
CA SER A 29 -15.62 0.74 6.36
C SER A 29 -15.20 2.03 7.07
N VAL A 30 -15.63 2.17 8.33
CA VAL A 30 -15.12 3.21 9.22
C VAL A 30 -13.98 2.61 10.05
N GLY A 31 -12.79 3.19 9.95
CA GLY A 31 -11.61 2.66 10.62
C GLY A 31 -10.41 3.61 10.65
N ASP A 32 -9.25 3.01 10.88
CA ASP A 32 -7.95 3.67 10.86
C ASP A 32 -7.53 3.98 9.41
N PRO A 33 -7.34 5.26 9.03
CA PRO A 33 -6.95 5.64 7.66
C PRO A 33 -5.60 5.08 7.22
N ALA A 34 -4.76 4.62 8.16
CA ALA A 34 -3.47 4.03 7.83
C ALA A 34 -3.58 2.75 6.98
N CYS A 35 -4.73 2.05 6.97
CA CYS A 35 -4.91 0.85 6.16
C CYS A 35 -4.78 1.12 4.65
N ASP A 36 -5.20 2.31 4.21
CA ASP A 36 -5.13 2.73 2.81
C ASP A 36 -3.71 3.22 2.42
N LEU A 37 -2.78 3.32 3.37
CA LEU A 37 -1.41 3.77 3.08
C LEU A 37 -0.49 2.66 2.59
N ALA A 38 -0.91 1.39 2.64
CA ALA A 38 -0.09 0.26 2.18
C ALA A 38 0.39 0.45 0.72
N ILE A 39 -0.41 1.13 -0.10
CA ILE A 39 -0.10 1.45 -1.51
C ILE A 39 1.20 2.26 -1.69
N THR A 40 1.63 2.98 -0.65
CA THR A 40 2.90 3.71 -0.61
C THR A 40 4.11 2.80 -0.88
N TRP A 41 4.05 1.54 -0.46
CA TRP A 41 5.11 0.56 -0.68
C TRP A 41 4.76 -0.48 -1.75
N THR A 42 3.48 -0.81 -1.93
CA THR A 42 3.07 -1.84 -2.90
C THR A 42 3.01 -1.31 -4.34
N LEU A 43 2.83 -0.01 -4.55
CA LEU A 43 2.78 0.62 -5.87
C LEU A 43 3.90 1.64 -6.09
N PHE A 44 4.09 2.58 -5.17
CA PHE A 44 5.03 3.68 -5.36
C PHE A 44 6.46 3.31 -4.98
N ALA A 45 7.44 3.93 -5.64
CA ALA A 45 8.88 3.78 -5.37
C ALA A 45 9.65 5.07 -5.72
N GLY A 46 10.83 5.27 -5.11
CA GLY A 46 11.69 6.43 -5.36
C GLY A 46 10.93 7.77 -5.21
N ASP A 47 11.08 8.63 -6.22
CA ASP A 47 10.45 9.97 -6.23
C ASP A 47 8.92 9.93 -6.15
N SER A 48 8.28 8.94 -6.78
CA SER A 48 6.81 8.82 -6.73
C SER A 48 6.31 8.56 -5.30
N ARG A 49 7.06 7.78 -4.50
CA ARG A 49 6.75 7.52 -3.09
C ARG A 49 6.94 8.79 -2.26
N LYS A 50 8.03 9.53 -2.52
CA LYS A 50 8.31 10.80 -1.83
C LYS A 50 7.19 11.81 -2.07
N ILE A 51 6.82 12.03 -3.33
CA ILE A 51 5.73 12.94 -3.71
C ILE A 51 4.41 12.52 -3.06
N PHE A 52 4.06 11.23 -3.11
CA PHE A 52 2.83 10.73 -2.48
C PHE A 52 2.78 11.01 -0.98
N ARG A 53 3.91 10.80 -0.27
CA ARG A 53 4.01 11.06 1.17
C ARG A 53 3.91 12.55 1.50
N GLU A 54 4.58 13.41 0.73
CA GLU A 54 4.55 14.87 0.91
C GLU A 54 3.15 15.45 0.70
N MET A 55 2.37 14.90 -0.23
CA MET A 55 1.02 15.39 -0.54
C MET A 55 -0.04 15.06 0.53
N LEU A 56 0.17 14.03 1.36
CA LEU A 56 -0.85 13.58 2.33
C LEU A 56 -0.76 14.25 3.71
N ALA A 57 0.33 14.97 4.01
CA ALA A 57 0.52 15.75 5.25
C ALA A 57 0.06 15.04 6.56
N LEU A 58 0.31 13.73 6.66
CA LEU A 58 -0.07 12.90 7.82
C LEU A 58 1.02 12.87 8.88
N ASP A 59 0.62 12.63 10.13
CA ASP A 59 1.55 12.48 11.25
C ASP A 59 2.41 11.22 11.15
N LYS A 60 3.55 11.24 11.86
CA LYS A 60 4.51 10.12 11.88
C LYS A 60 3.88 8.80 12.36
N GLY A 61 2.97 8.85 13.34
CA GLY A 61 2.28 7.68 13.87
C GLY A 61 1.38 7.00 12.82
N THR A 62 0.68 7.78 12.02
CA THR A 62 -0.14 7.26 10.91
C THR A 62 0.72 6.61 9.83
N TRP A 63 1.89 7.16 9.52
CA TRP A 63 2.86 6.52 8.62
C TRP A 63 3.42 5.20 9.16
N PHE A 64 3.76 5.13 10.45
CA PHE A 64 4.19 3.89 11.09
C PHE A 64 3.13 2.78 11.01
N ARG A 65 1.86 3.11 11.25
CA ARG A 65 0.76 2.13 11.07
C ARG A 65 0.61 1.74 9.61
N GLY A 66 0.78 2.66 8.66
CA GLY A 66 0.79 2.37 7.24
C GLY A 66 1.90 1.39 6.83
N GLN A 67 3.10 1.54 7.40
CA GLN A 67 4.20 0.59 7.23
C GLN A 67 3.84 -0.79 7.78
N ALA A 68 3.22 -0.85 8.96
CA ALA A 68 2.77 -2.11 9.56
C ALA A 68 1.72 -2.81 8.68
N TRP A 69 0.79 -2.07 8.07
CA TRP A 69 -0.16 -2.61 7.09
C TRP A 69 0.53 -3.18 5.85
N ALA A 70 1.52 -2.47 5.29
CA ALA A 70 2.29 -2.97 4.15
C ALA A 70 3.10 -4.23 4.51
N LEU A 71 3.72 -4.25 5.70
CA LEU A 71 4.46 -5.40 6.21
C LEU A 71 3.54 -6.62 6.37
N TRP A 72 2.38 -6.44 7.00
CA TRP A 72 1.39 -7.49 7.19
C TRP A 72 0.93 -8.10 5.85
N LYS A 73 0.58 -7.27 4.85
CA LYS A 73 0.20 -7.75 3.51
C LYS A 73 1.33 -8.57 2.86
N ALA A 74 2.57 -8.07 2.91
CA ALA A 74 3.71 -8.75 2.33
C ALA A 74 4.05 -10.07 3.04
N LEU A 75 3.92 -10.13 4.37
CA LEU A 75 4.18 -11.35 5.15
C LEU A 75 3.17 -12.47 4.84
N ILE A 76 1.89 -12.15 4.61
CA ILE A 76 0.89 -13.16 4.23
C ILE A 76 1.32 -13.89 2.95
N VAL A 77 1.77 -13.13 1.96
CA VAL A 77 2.23 -13.68 0.68
C VAL A 77 3.55 -14.43 0.85
N ALA A 78 4.51 -13.85 1.57
CA ALA A 78 5.83 -14.45 1.79
C ALA A 78 5.77 -15.75 2.59
N ALA A 79 4.83 -15.86 3.53
CA ALA A 79 4.60 -17.07 4.32
C ALA A 79 3.86 -18.18 3.54
N GLY A 80 3.41 -17.92 2.32
CA GLY A 80 2.65 -18.89 1.52
C GLY A 80 1.27 -19.20 2.08
N ILE A 81 0.70 -18.31 2.89
CA ILE A 81 -0.64 -18.48 3.49
C ILE A 81 -1.72 -18.47 2.38
N VAL A 82 -1.45 -17.76 1.30
CA VAL A 82 -2.29 -17.71 0.10
C VAL A 82 -1.55 -18.31 -1.08
N ASN A 83 -2.26 -19.03 -1.95
CA ASN A 83 -1.69 -19.45 -3.23
C ASN A 83 -1.31 -18.20 -4.04
N THR A 84 -0.03 -18.06 -4.31
CA THR A 84 0.54 -16.89 -4.99
C THR A 84 1.48 -17.32 -6.10
N ASN A 85 1.83 -16.39 -6.98
CA ASN A 85 2.80 -16.62 -8.03
C ASN A 85 4.19 -16.08 -7.63
N ALA A 86 5.23 -16.49 -8.37
CA ALA A 86 6.62 -16.09 -8.08
C ALA A 86 6.85 -14.57 -8.11
N MET A 87 6.12 -13.84 -8.95
CA MET A 87 6.24 -12.39 -9.06
C MET A 87 5.69 -11.68 -7.82
N GLU A 88 4.52 -12.09 -7.33
CA GLU A 88 3.93 -11.52 -6.11
C GLU A 88 4.75 -11.88 -4.86
N LEU A 89 5.33 -13.07 -4.82
CA LEU A 89 6.30 -13.45 -3.78
C LEU A 89 7.53 -12.53 -3.82
N GLN A 90 8.14 -12.35 -5.00
CA GLN A 90 9.30 -11.47 -5.16
C GLN A 90 9.00 -10.02 -4.76
N LYS A 91 7.83 -9.49 -5.16
CA LYS A 91 7.37 -8.16 -4.75
C LYS A 91 7.24 -8.05 -3.24
N SER A 92 6.66 -9.06 -2.60
CA SER A 92 6.46 -9.09 -1.15
C SER A 92 7.80 -9.11 -0.39
N CYS A 93 8.75 -9.95 -0.81
CA CYS A 93 10.10 -9.96 -0.24
C CYS A 93 10.81 -8.61 -0.41
N ARG A 94 10.66 -7.95 -1.57
CA ARG A 94 11.21 -6.61 -1.79
C ARG A 94 10.59 -5.58 -0.84
N ILE A 95 9.26 -5.58 -0.68
CA ILE A 95 8.57 -4.67 0.23
C ILE A 95 9.07 -4.83 1.66
N ILE A 96 9.20 -6.09 2.13
CA ILE A 96 9.74 -6.39 3.46
C ILE A 96 11.15 -5.78 3.62
N ASN A 97 12.04 -6.01 2.65
CA ASN A 97 13.40 -5.46 2.70
C ASN A 97 13.40 -3.92 2.68
N GLU A 98 12.59 -3.30 1.82
CA GLU A 98 12.50 -1.84 1.74
C GLU A 98 11.99 -1.22 3.05
N LEU A 99 11.02 -1.86 3.72
CA LEU A 99 10.48 -1.39 5.00
C LEU A 99 11.54 -1.39 6.10
N PHE A 100 12.41 -2.39 6.15
CA PHE A 100 13.52 -2.43 7.12
C PHE A 100 14.66 -1.45 6.83
N LEU A 101 14.76 -0.97 5.58
CA LEU A 101 15.75 0.03 5.15
C LEU A 101 15.21 1.47 5.17
N THR A 102 13.90 1.67 5.38
CA THR A 102 13.30 3.00 5.37
C THR A 102 13.43 3.64 6.75
N GLU A 103 14.36 4.59 6.92
CA GLU A 103 14.35 5.52 8.05
C GLU A 103 13.23 6.58 7.88
N LEU A 104 12.66 7.04 9.00
CA LEU A 104 11.41 7.84 9.04
C LEU A 104 11.59 9.31 9.35
#